data_AF-A0A5S6QA84-F1
#
_entry.id   AF-A0A5S6QA84-F1
#
_cell.length_a   1.000
_cell.length_b   1.000
_cell.length_c   1.000
_cell.angle_alpha   90.00
_cell.angle_beta   90.00
_cell.angle_gamma   90.00
#
_symmetry.space_group_name_H-M   'P 1'
#
loop_
_entity.id
_entity.type
_entity.pdbx_description
1 polymer ?
#
loop_
_entity_poly.entity_id
_entity_poly.type
_entity_poly.pdbx_seq_one_letter_code
_entity_poly.pdbx_strand_id
1 'polypeptide(L)'
;MTTDPVKKICTSSSNILKEIDSKYAGFVQMKSMEGMRQSYRLHSVLQGRTKKSVRGFTETNGAYQALNALLYTVIRNNKQHRRCFLRSLLQLFDEVGKTSLHELIYIADNLATFPYQTIDEPLFIIHNIDLIISVTGSTLLQNFQSLLLPTASNDEEEEESIESVMERLPPDTHALKECIDTSQGIVVLLMLNQHLKESFGITDSKLQEYSPNESSKQYDKSSTRRNVGAFQPRYALEYLDKENSGELPSGYDSHWLCKLYIDFKQLMMSFDVSTTFEESNTSKSLFASSEEPTAPMLEEDSNPKCMSSFEDHLSGPSSQQRIILTIHRVDNKKAENTFADVMRSSRTPVSAFAVSLGSKLSSPGKKKRKSGDAKKLKKRKISVLSGSESDSSYSIGLEDSNCA
;
A
#
# COMPACT_ATOMS: atom_id res chain seq x y z
N MET A 1 12.09 8.27 20.92
CA MET A 1 13.51 8.66 20.89
C MET A 1 14.39 7.80 19.98
N THR A 2 13.99 6.59 19.58
CA THR A 2 14.72 5.82 18.54
C THR A 2 14.72 6.50 17.17
N THR A 3 13.78 7.42 16.94
CA THR A 3 13.62 8.20 15.71
C THR A 3 14.16 9.63 15.84
N ASP A 4 14.94 9.91 16.89
CA ASP A 4 15.53 11.23 17.13
C ASP A 4 16.60 11.58 16.07
N PRO A 5 16.65 12.82 15.54
CA PRO A 5 17.65 13.22 14.55
C PRO A 5 19.08 13.20 15.09
N VAL A 6 19.27 13.34 16.41
CA VAL A 6 20.59 13.30 17.05
C VAL A 6 21.03 11.84 17.18
N LYS A 7 21.99 11.44 16.33
CA LYS A 7 22.50 10.06 16.24
C LYS A 7 22.91 9.45 17.59
N LYS A 8 23.50 10.24 18.50
CA LYS A 8 23.88 9.76 19.86
C LYS A 8 22.65 9.34 20.68
N ILE A 9 21.59 10.17 20.67
CA ILE A 9 20.32 9.91 21.38
C ILE A 9 19.60 8.71 20.74
N CYS A 10 19.50 8.70 19.42
CA CYS A 10 18.92 7.60 18.65
C CYS A 10 19.61 6.26 18.95
N THR A 11 20.95 6.22 18.90
CA THR A 11 21.76 5.01 19.15
C THR A 11 21.57 4.51 20.59
N SER A 12 21.67 5.41 21.57
CA SER A 12 21.47 5.06 22.98
C SER A 12 20.06 4.51 23.23
N SER A 13 19.02 5.20 22.72
CA SER A 13 17.63 4.77 22.83
C SER A 13 17.37 3.42 22.16
N SER A 14 18.03 3.17 21.02
CA SER A 14 17.91 1.91 20.28
C SER A 14 18.47 0.73 21.07
N ASN A 15 19.59 0.93 21.78
CA ASN A 15 20.16 -0.11 22.64
C ASN A 15 19.26 -0.40 23.84
N ILE A 16 18.72 0.64 24.48
CA ILE A 16 17.79 0.50 25.60
C ILE A 16 16.52 -0.25 25.17
N LEU A 17 15.95 0.07 24.01
CA LEU A 17 14.75 -0.63 23.52
C LEU A 17 14.99 -2.14 23.33
N LYS A 18 16.14 -2.51 22.74
CA LYS A 18 16.52 -3.92 22.56
C LYS A 18 16.78 -4.62 23.91
N GLU A 19 17.39 -3.92 24.87
CA GLU A 19 17.61 -4.46 26.20
C GLU A 19 16.28 -4.71 26.93
N ILE A 20 15.32 -3.79 26.83
CA ILE A 20 13.98 -3.96 27.41
C ILE A 20 13.28 -5.17 26.80
N ASP A 21 13.28 -5.31 25.47
CA ASP A 21 12.65 -6.46 24.80
C ASP A 21 13.28 -7.79 25.22
N SER A 22 14.62 -7.83 25.33
CA SER A 22 15.33 -9.03 25.76
C SER A 22 15.08 -9.41 27.22
N LYS A 23 14.85 -8.43 28.10
CA LYS A 23 14.63 -8.66 29.54
C LYS A 23 13.17 -8.90 29.89
N TYR A 24 12.25 -8.26 29.19
CA TYR A 24 10.82 -8.21 29.49
C TYR A 24 10.01 -8.54 28.23
N ALA A 25 9.87 -9.83 27.93
CA ALA A 25 9.14 -10.31 26.77
C ALA A 25 7.70 -9.75 26.73
N GLY A 26 7.30 -9.22 25.57
CA GLY A 26 5.95 -8.66 25.35
C GLY A 26 5.74 -7.23 25.88
N PHE A 27 6.64 -6.70 26.70
CA PHE A 27 6.48 -5.34 27.26
C PHE A 27 6.51 -4.26 26.17
N VAL A 28 7.40 -4.40 25.18
CA VAL A 28 7.46 -3.50 24.02
C VAL A 28 6.17 -3.55 23.21
N GLN A 29 5.60 -4.75 23.01
CA GLN A 29 4.34 -4.91 22.28
C GLN A 29 3.20 -4.14 22.94
N MET A 30 3.07 -4.22 24.28
CA MET A 30 2.01 -3.54 25.03
C MET A 30 2.04 -2.00 24.91
N LYS A 31 3.20 -1.42 24.57
CA LYS A 31 3.40 0.03 24.43
C LYS A 31 3.72 0.47 23.00
N SER A 32 3.65 -0.45 22.05
CA SER A 32 4.06 -0.22 20.66
C SER A 32 3.24 0.89 19.98
N MET A 33 1.91 0.88 20.15
CA MET A 33 1.03 1.92 19.60
C MET A 33 1.31 3.30 20.21
N GLU A 34 1.43 3.38 21.54
CA GLU A 34 1.79 4.64 22.19
C GLU A 34 3.16 5.15 21.70
N GLY A 35 4.13 4.25 21.54
CA GLY A 35 5.43 4.56 20.97
C GLY A 35 5.36 5.16 19.56
N MET A 36 4.48 4.63 18.70
CA MET A 36 4.23 5.16 17.35
C MET A 36 3.64 6.57 17.39
N ARG A 37 2.63 6.82 18.23
CA ARG A 37 2.03 8.16 18.39
C ARG A 37 3.03 9.17 18.96
N GLN A 38 3.83 8.78 19.95
CA GLN A 38 4.88 9.64 20.49
C GLN A 38 6.00 9.91 19.46
N SER A 39 6.28 8.94 18.57
CA SER A 39 7.21 9.15 17.45
C SER A 39 6.67 10.20 16.48
N TYR A 40 5.40 10.10 16.08
CA TYR A 40 4.74 11.13 15.26
C TYR A 40 4.79 12.50 15.95
N ARG A 41 4.40 12.56 17.24
CA ARG A 41 4.41 13.81 18.02
C ARG A 41 5.80 14.44 18.09
N LEU A 42 6.85 13.64 18.30
CA LEU A 42 8.23 14.12 18.29
C LEU A 42 8.56 14.79 16.95
N HIS A 43 8.27 14.14 15.83
CA HIS A 43 8.57 14.68 14.50
C HIS A 43 7.70 15.88 14.14
N SER A 44 6.45 15.92 14.60
CA SER A 44 5.57 17.10 14.49
C SER A 44 6.15 18.32 15.23
N VAL A 45 6.67 18.11 16.44
CA VAL A 45 7.33 19.19 17.20
C VAL A 45 8.65 19.62 16.56
N LEU A 46 9.44 18.67 16.06
CA LEU A 46 10.74 18.94 15.42
C LEU A 46 10.60 19.70 14.08
N GLN A 47 9.49 19.51 13.35
CA GLN A 47 9.22 20.27 12.13
C GLN A 47 9.04 21.77 12.37
N GLY A 48 8.64 22.18 13.57
CA GLY A 48 8.45 23.57 13.92
C GLY A 48 7.41 24.27 13.03
N ARG A 49 7.80 25.34 12.33
CA ARG A 49 6.91 26.16 11.48
C ARG A 49 6.80 25.67 10.03
N THR A 50 7.40 24.54 9.66
CA THR A 50 7.29 24.07 8.28
C THR A 50 5.88 23.57 8.00
N LYS A 51 5.21 24.15 7.00
CA LYS A 51 3.85 23.73 6.57
C LYS A 51 3.79 22.36 5.86
N LYS A 52 4.89 21.58 5.85
CA LYS A 52 4.91 20.29 5.15
C LYS A 52 4.38 19.21 6.06
N SER A 53 3.61 18.25 5.54
CA SER A 53 3.17 17.11 6.33
C SER A 53 4.35 16.27 6.84
N VAL A 54 4.29 15.83 8.11
CA VAL A 54 5.30 14.95 8.71
C VAL A 54 5.26 13.59 8.02
N ARG A 55 6.39 13.12 7.47
CA ARG A 55 6.48 11.82 6.80
C ARG A 55 7.04 10.74 7.72
N GLY A 56 6.56 9.51 7.54
CA GLY A 56 6.89 8.33 8.35
C GLY A 56 8.14 7.57 7.91
N PHE A 57 8.91 8.09 6.96
CA PHE A 57 10.12 7.46 6.43
C PHE A 57 11.25 8.46 6.23
N THR A 58 12.45 7.95 6.06
CA THR A 58 13.63 8.70 5.63
C THR A 58 14.16 8.16 4.32
N GLU A 59 14.74 9.03 3.51
CA GLU A 59 15.49 8.66 2.32
C GLU A 59 16.99 8.78 2.60
N THR A 60 17.77 7.75 2.29
CA THR A 60 19.23 7.78 2.38
C THR A 60 19.79 7.06 1.16
N ASN A 61 20.57 7.78 0.34
CA ASN A 61 21.18 7.24 -0.88
C ASN A 61 20.17 6.57 -1.83
N GLY A 62 18.97 7.14 -1.97
CA GLY A 62 17.89 6.60 -2.82
C GLY A 62 17.17 5.38 -2.25
N ALA A 63 17.48 4.96 -1.02
CA ALA A 63 16.76 3.92 -0.29
C ALA A 63 15.82 4.55 0.74
N TYR A 64 14.58 4.07 0.78
CA TYR A 64 13.56 4.52 1.73
C TYR A 64 13.46 3.56 2.91
N GLN A 65 13.51 4.10 4.12
CA GLN A 65 13.41 3.33 5.36
C GLN A 65 12.35 3.92 6.29
N ALA A 66 11.51 3.06 6.87
CA ALA A 66 10.55 3.48 7.89
C ALA A 66 11.27 4.14 9.08
N LEU A 67 10.75 5.26 9.57
CA LEU A 67 11.28 5.90 10.79
C LEU A 67 11.23 4.92 11.96
N ASN A 68 10.14 4.16 12.10
CA ASN A 68 9.96 3.20 13.18
C ASN A 68 10.37 1.77 12.79
N ALA A 69 11.28 1.59 11.82
CA ALA A 69 11.76 0.28 11.38
C ALA A 69 12.33 -0.58 12.53
N LEU A 70 13.02 0.04 13.49
CA LEU A 70 13.57 -0.68 14.65
C LEU A 70 12.45 -1.24 15.53
N LEU A 71 11.42 -0.45 15.84
CA LEU A 71 10.28 -0.90 16.64
C LEU A 71 9.61 -2.11 15.99
N TYR A 72 9.38 -2.04 14.66
CA TYR A 72 8.85 -3.16 13.91
C TYR A 72 9.74 -4.41 14.00
N THR A 73 11.05 -4.24 13.83
CA THR A 73 12.03 -5.33 13.86
C THR A 73 12.08 -6.04 15.22
N VAL A 74 11.87 -5.31 16.31
CA VAL A 74 11.78 -5.88 17.67
C VAL A 74 10.53 -6.76 17.81
N ILE A 75 9.39 -6.27 17.33
CA ILE A 75 8.09 -6.95 17.49
C ILE A 75 7.89 -8.10 16.49
N ARG A 76 8.48 -8.03 15.28
CA ARG A 76 8.10 -8.87 14.13
C ARG A 76 8.27 -10.39 14.32
N ASN A 77 9.18 -10.81 15.20
CA ASN A 77 9.55 -12.23 15.34
C ASN A 77 8.42 -13.05 15.98
N ASN A 78 7.62 -12.43 16.84
CA ASN A 78 6.43 -13.07 17.41
C ASN A 78 5.22 -12.74 16.51
N LYS A 79 4.68 -13.76 15.82
CA LYS A 79 3.58 -13.60 14.86
C LYS A 79 2.34 -12.96 15.48
N GLN A 80 2.00 -13.30 16.72
CA GLN A 80 0.83 -12.73 17.41
C GLN A 80 1.05 -11.25 17.74
N HIS A 81 2.20 -10.91 18.33
CA HIS A 81 2.54 -9.52 18.63
C HIS A 81 2.59 -8.66 17.36
N ARG A 82 3.23 -9.17 16.31
CA ARG A 82 3.28 -8.53 14.99
C ARG A 82 1.88 -8.25 14.44
N ARG A 83 0.99 -9.24 14.43
CA ARG A 83 -0.38 -9.08 13.90
C ARG A 83 -1.20 -8.11 14.75
N CYS A 84 -1.12 -8.19 16.08
CA CYS A 84 -1.77 -7.22 16.96
C CYS A 84 -1.26 -5.80 16.73
N PHE A 85 0.06 -5.62 16.56
CA PHE A 85 0.65 -4.30 16.27
C PHE A 85 0.17 -3.75 14.93
N LEU A 86 0.30 -4.53 13.85
CA LEU A 86 -0.15 -4.11 12.52
C LEU A 86 -1.65 -3.79 12.49
N ARG A 87 -2.48 -4.62 13.15
CA ARG A 87 -3.92 -4.35 13.26
C ARG A 87 -4.21 -3.07 14.06
N SER A 88 -3.49 -2.82 15.16
CA SER A 88 -3.67 -1.58 15.92
C SER A 88 -3.33 -0.31 15.13
N LEU A 89 -2.37 -0.38 14.21
CA LEU A 89 -2.06 0.72 13.29
C LEU A 89 -3.16 0.94 12.26
N LEU A 90 -3.72 -0.15 11.71
CA LEU A 90 -4.81 -0.09 10.75
C LEU A 90 -6.12 0.39 11.39
N GLN A 91 -6.36 0.08 12.67
CA GLN A 91 -7.54 0.52 13.40
C GLN A 91 -7.67 2.06 13.47
N LEU A 92 -6.56 2.78 13.37
CA LEU A 92 -6.58 4.26 13.33
C LEU A 92 -7.34 4.81 12.14
N PHE A 93 -7.40 4.07 11.03
CA PHE A 93 -8.13 4.44 9.82
C PHE A 93 -9.60 4.04 9.87
N ASP A 94 -9.95 3.10 10.74
CA ASP A 94 -11.32 2.60 10.93
C ASP A 94 -12.10 3.48 11.93
N GLU A 95 -11.41 4.10 12.88
CA GLU A 95 -12.01 5.06 13.83
C GLU A 95 -12.23 6.46 13.21
N VAL A 96 -13.22 6.54 12.32
CA VAL A 96 -13.76 7.73 11.64
C VAL A 96 -13.70 8.98 12.54
N GLY A 97 -12.91 9.98 12.13
CA GLY A 97 -12.86 11.31 12.74
C GLY A 97 -11.99 11.45 14.01
N LYS A 98 -11.39 10.37 14.53
CA LYS A 98 -10.60 10.45 15.78
C LYS A 98 -9.12 10.74 15.61
N THR A 99 -8.56 10.41 14.45
CA THR A 99 -7.13 10.56 14.15
C THR A 99 -6.94 11.58 13.04
N SER A 100 -6.04 12.56 13.24
CA SER A 100 -5.76 13.58 12.21
C SER A 100 -5.18 12.97 10.94
N LEU A 101 -5.51 13.54 9.77
CA LEU A 101 -4.98 13.07 8.48
C LEU A 101 -3.45 13.09 8.42
N HIS A 102 -2.80 14.08 9.04
CA HIS A 102 -1.34 14.15 9.16
C HIS A 102 -0.75 12.91 9.88
N GLU A 103 -1.38 12.46 10.97
CA GLU A 103 -0.95 11.27 11.69
C GLU A 103 -1.21 10.00 10.85
N LEU A 104 -2.35 9.91 10.18
CA LEU A 104 -2.67 8.77 9.31
C LEU A 104 -1.65 8.62 8.17
N ILE A 105 -1.23 9.71 7.53
CA ILE A 105 -0.17 9.68 6.51
C ILE A 105 1.15 9.18 7.10
N TYR A 106 1.53 9.66 8.29
CA TYR A 106 2.74 9.19 8.98
C TYR A 106 2.71 7.68 9.26
N ILE A 107 1.55 7.15 9.67
CA ILE A 107 1.37 5.73 9.93
C ILE A 107 1.42 4.91 8.62
N ALA A 108 0.73 5.37 7.57
CA ALA A 108 0.73 4.73 6.26
C ALA A 108 2.13 4.67 5.65
N ASP A 109 2.92 5.74 5.79
CA ASP A 109 4.33 5.77 5.38
C ASP A 109 5.16 4.68 6.05
N ASN A 110 4.99 4.46 7.36
CA ASN A 110 5.68 3.40 8.09
C ASN A 110 5.22 2.01 7.61
N LEU A 111 3.91 1.79 7.45
CA LEU A 111 3.35 0.54 6.90
C LEU A 111 3.86 0.26 5.48
N ALA A 112 4.02 1.28 4.63
CA ALA A 112 4.56 1.11 3.30
C ALA A 112 6.06 0.72 3.30
N THR A 113 6.81 1.10 4.34
CA THR A 113 8.28 1.02 4.35
C THR A 113 8.86 0.05 5.38
N PHE A 114 8.02 -0.63 6.18
CA PHE A 114 8.50 -1.60 7.15
C PHE A 114 9.29 -2.74 6.48
N PRO A 115 10.36 -3.23 7.15
CA PRO A 115 11.19 -4.31 6.63
C PRO A 115 10.54 -5.67 6.88
N TYR A 116 9.50 -5.97 6.09
CA TYR A 116 8.82 -7.27 6.07
C TYR A 116 9.82 -8.39 5.75
N GLN A 117 9.70 -9.51 6.46
CA GLN A 117 10.58 -10.66 6.31
C GLN A 117 9.93 -11.77 5.48
N THR A 118 8.64 -12.02 5.70
CA THR A 118 7.86 -13.02 4.95
C THR A 118 6.73 -12.37 4.17
N ILE A 119 6.25 -13.05 3.13
CA ILE A 119 5.12 -12.56 2.32
C ILE A 119 3.78 -12.56 3.07
N ASP A 120 3.64 -13.35 4.14
CA ASP A 120 2.48 -13.30 5.06
C ASP A 120 2.23 -11.89 5.60
N GLU A 121 3.29 -11.11 5.86
CA GLU A 121 3.18 -9.79 6.48
C GLU A 121 2.46 -8.76 5.59
N PRO A 122 2.88 -8.48 4.34
CA PRO A 122 2.13 -7.59 3.45
C PRO A 122 0.77 -8.16 3.05
N LEU A 123 0.61 -9.48 2.91
CA LEU A 123 -0.71 -10.10 2.65
C LEU A 123 -1.69 -9.81 3.80
N PHE A 124 -1.24 -9.98 5.06
CA PHE A 124 -2.04 -9.66 6.23
C PHE A 124 -2.50 -8.20 6.24
N ILE A 125 -1.60 -7.27 5.90
CA ILE A 125 -1.92 -5.84 5.88
C ILE A 125 -2.93 -5.54 4.78
N ILE A 126 -2.66 -5.97 3.55
CA ILE A 126 -3.56 -5.71 2.41
C ILE A 126 -4.96 -6.28 2.69
N HIS A 127 -5.05 -7.51 3.20
CA HIS A 127 -6.32 -8.13 3.56
C HIS A 127 -7.10 -7.30 4.59
N ASN A 128 -6.46 -6.82 5.66
CA ASN A 128 -7.15 -5.97 6.65
C ASN A 128 -7.51 -4.60 6.08
N ILE A 129 -6.68 -4.04 5.19
CA ILE A 129 -7.02 -2.79 4.47
C ILE A 129 -8.27 -3.01 3.62
N ASP A 130 -8.38 -4.13 2.90
CA ASP A 130 -9.55 -4.45 2.08
C ASP A 130 -10.83 -4.48 2.93
N LEU A 131 -10.78 -5.11 4.12
CA LEU A 131 -11.91 -5.14 5.05
C LEU A 131 -12.35 -3.73 5.51
N ILE A 132 -11.38 -2.88 5.89
CA ILE A 132 -11.67 -1.50 6.32
C ILE A 132 -12.25 -0.68 5.17
N ILE A 133 -11.68 -0.79 3.96
CA ILE A 133 -12.19 -0.07 2.78
C ILE A 133 -13.62 -0.50 2.47
N SER A 134 -13.89 -1.81 2.42
CA SER A 134 -15.22 -2.32 2.08
C SER A 134 -16.31 -1.92 3.07
N VAL A 135 -16.01 -1.86 4.38
CA VAL A 135 -17.01 -1.47 5.39
C VAL A 135 -17.07 0.05 5.48
N THR A 136 -15.97 0.67 5.89
CA THR A 136 -15.92 2.08 6.26
C THR A 136 -16.01 3.00 5.05
N GLY A 137 -15.44 2.61 3.91
CA GLY A 137 -15.56 3.35 2.66
C GLY A 137 -17.01 3.41 2.14
N SER A 138 -17.72 2.27 2.14
CA SER A 138 -19.12 2.20 1.73
C SER A 138 -20.05 2.96 2.68
N THR A 139 -19.81 2.87 4.00
CA THR A 139 -20.56 3.66 4.99
C THR A 139 -20.37 5.16 4.76
N LEU A 140 -19.16 5.63 4.46
CA LEU A 140 -18.91 7.05 4.17
C LEU A 140 -19.61 7.52 2.89
N LEU A 141 -19.63 6.71 1.83
CA LEU A 141 -20.38 7.04 0.61
C LEU A 141 -21.89 7.14 0.87
N GLN A 142 -22.45 6.18 1.61
CA GLN A 142 -23.87 6.19 1.99
C GLN A 142 -24.21 7.39 2.88
N ASN A 143 -23.35 7.72 3.84
CA ASN A 143 -23.52 8.89 4.70
C ASN A 143 -23.54 10.18 3.87
N PHE A 144 -22.60 10.36 2.94
CA PHE A 144 -22.58 11.53 2.06
C PHE A 144 -23.86 11.60 1.22
N GLN A 145 -24.28 10.49 0.62
CA GLN A 145 -25.52 10.42 -0.18
C GLN A 145 -26.77 10.77 0.65
N SER A 146 -26.86 10.29 1.89
CA SER A 146 -28.00 10.56 2.78
C SER A 146 -28.13 12.04 3.19
N LEU A 147 -27.03 12.80 3.08
CA LEU A 147 -26.99 14.23 3.38
C LEU A 147 -27.36 15.10 2.17
N LEU A 148 -27.48 14.52 0.98
CA LEU A 148 -27.96 15.21 -0.23
C LEU A 148 -29.48 15.33 -0.23
N LEU A 149 -29.99 16.35 -0.92
CA LEU A 149 -31.42 16.52 -1.15
C LEU A 149 -31.96 15.41 -2.09
N PRO A 150 -33.18 14.89 -1.84
CA PRO A 150 -33.80 13.88 -2.69
C PRO A 150 -33.99 14.35 -4.14
N THR A 151 -33.80 13.46 -5.11
CA THR A 151 -34.17 13.70 -6.51
C THR A 151 -35.66 13.41 -6.74
N ALA A 152 -36.26 14.12 -7.70
CA ALA A 152 -37.62 13.83 -8.18
C ALA A 152 -37.68 12.67 -9.18
N SER A 153 -36.55 12.32 -9.80
CA SER A 153 -36.36 11.16 -10.67
C SER A 153 -35.70 10.00 -9.89
N ASN A 154 -36.34 8.84 -9.92
CA ASN A 154 -35.85 7.57 -9.33
C ASN A 154 -34.95 6.79 -10.31
N ASP A 155 -34.35 7.46 -11.29
CA ASP A 155 -33.45 6.81 -12.24
C ASP A 155 -32.08 6.63 -11.58
N GLU A 156 -31.99 5.61 -10.71
CA GLU A 156 -30.77 5.15 -10.04
C GLU A 156 -29.67 4.68 -11.02
N GLU A 157 -29.96 4.69 -12.32
CA GLU A 157 -29.10 4.22 -13.41
C GLU A 157 -28.21 5.32 -14.04
N GLU A 158 -28.45 6.61 -13.76
CA GLU A 158 -27.60 7.70 -14.30
C GLU A 158 -26.31 7.89 -13.50
N GLU A 159 -25.17 8.01 -14.21
CA GLU A 159 -23.86 8.27 -13.60
C GLU A 159 -23.89 9.65 -12.93
N GLU A 160 -23.78 9.71 -11.59
CA GLU A 160 -23.72 10.96 -10.84
C GLU A 160 -22.56 11.84 -11.37
N SER A 161 -22.90 12.99 -11.97
CA SER A 161 -21.94 14.00 -12.40
C SER A 161 -21.71 15.03 -11.29
N ILE A 162 -20.69 15.88 -11.46
CA ILE A 162 -20.45 16.98 -10.51
C ILE A 162 -21.67 17.90 -10.45
N GLU A 163 -22.25 18.23 -11.59
CA GLU A 163 -23.43 19.09 -11.71
C GLU A 163 -24.65 18.49 -11.00
N SER A 164 -24.93 17.20 -11.18
CA SER A 164 -26.09 16.57 -10.54
C SER A 164 -25.94 16.41 -9.02
N VAL A 165 -24.72 16.33 -8.50
CA VAL A 165 -24.47 16.39 -7.06
C VAL A 165 -24.61 17.83 -6.55
N MET A 166 -24.13 18.82 -7.31
CA MET A 166 -24.22 20.23 -6.94
C MET A 166 -25.67 20.70 -6.78
N GLU A 167 -26.58 20.26 -7.66
CA GLU A 167 -28.01 20.59 -7.59
C GLU A 167 -28.71 20.06 -6.32
N ARG A 168 -28.14 19.02 -5.70
CA ARG A 168 -28.69 18.36 -4.52
C ARG A 168 -28.01 18.77 -3.23
N LEU A 169 -27.11 19.75 -3.27
CA LEU A 169 -26.45 20.20 -2.06
C LEU A 169 -27.46 20.86 -1.10
N PRO A 170 -27.45 20.49 0.19
CA PRO A 170 -28.21 21.21 1.20
C PRO A 170 -27.68 22.65 1.38
N PRO A 171 -28.49 23.57 1.93
CA PRO A 171 -28.05 24.94 2.23
C PRO A 171 -26.84 24.99 3.17
N ASP A 172 -26.79 24.07 4.14
CA ASP A 172 -25.65 23.88 5.02
C ASP A 172 -24.85 22.64 4.59
N THR A 173 -23.60 22.86 4.21
CA THR A 173 -22.69 21.83 3.71
C THR A 173 -21.73 21.32 4.79
N HIS A 174 -21.84 21.76 6.04
CA HIS A 174 -20.89 21.37 7.11
C HIS A 174 -20.73 19.85 7.26
N ALA A 175 -21.84 19.11 7.37
CA ALA A 175 -21.78 17.65 7.54
C ALA A 175 -21.17 16.93 6.32
N LEU A 176 -21.40 17.45 5.10
CA LEU A 176 -20.78 16.91 3.89
C LEU A 176 -19.28 17.12 3.88
N LYS A 177 -18.82 18.27 4.38
CA LYS A 177 -17.40 18.59 4.53
C LYS A 177 -16.74 17.64 5.52
N GLU A 178 -17.29 17.47 6.72
CA GLU A 178 -16.78 16.51 7.71
C GLU A 178 -16.73 15.08 7.15
N CYS A 179 -17.71 14.68 6.34
CA CYS A 179 -17.73 13.39 5.68
C CYS A 179 -16.56 13.24 4.68
N ILE A 180 -16.25 14.28 3.91
CA ILE A 180 -15.12 14.31 2.97
C ILE A 180 -13.77 14.36 3.69
N ASP A 181 -13.69 15.12 4.78
CA ASP A 181 -12.47 15.22 5.57
C ASP A 181 -12.13 13.86 6.19
N THR A 182 -13.17 13.14 6.64
CA THR A 182 -13.00 11.79 7.16
C THR A 182 -12.68 10.76 6.08
N SER A 183 -13.21 10.90 4.85
CA SER A 183 -12.92 9.98 3.76
C SER A 183 -11.46 10.00 3.31
N GLN A 184 -10.71 11.06 3.61
CA GLN A 184 -9.28 11.14 3.30
C GLN A 184 -8.46 10.01 3.93
N GLY A 185 -8.86 9.48 5.10
CA GLY A 185 -8.23 8.31 5.70
C GLY A 185 -8.33 7.07 4.81
N ILE A 186 -9.51 6.83 4.23
CA ILE A 186 -9.75 5.72 3.31
C ILE A 186 -9.01 5.94 1.99
N VAL A 187 -8.93 7.19 1.49
CA VAL A 187 -8.11 7.53 0.31
C VAL A 187 -6.64 7.15 0.53
N VAL A 188 -6.06 7.44 1.71
CA VAL A 188 -4.70 7.01 2.05
C VAL A 188 -4.58 5.48 2.04
N LEU A 189 -5.56 4.75 2.59
CA LEU A 189 -5.56 3.29 2.58
C LEU A 189 -5.64 2.68 1.17
N LEU A 190 -6.48 3.22 0.30
CA LEU A 190 -6.57 2.81 -1.10
C LEU A 190 -5.21 2.93 -1.80
N MET A 191 -4.50 4.04 -1.58
CA MET A 191 -3.17 4.24 -2.15
C MET A 191 -2.13 3.32 -1.52
N LEU A 192 -2.19 3.09 -0.20
CA LEU A 192 -1.28 2.17 0.51
C LEU A 192 -1.46 0.73 0.02
N ASN A 193 -2.71 0.30 -0.16
CA ASN A 193 -3.08 -1.00 -0.70
C ASN A 193 -2.39 -1.23 -2.06
N GLN A 194 -2.58 -0.31 -2.99
CA GLN A 194 -1.97 -0.38 -4.32
C GLN A 194 -0.44 -0.37 -4.24
N HIS A 195 0.14 0.50 -3.42
CA HIS A 195 1.60 0.56 -3.25
C HIS A 195 2.19 -0.75 -2.70
N LEU A 196 1.51 -1.42 -1.77
CA LEU A 196 1.96 -2.70 -1.23
C LEU A 196 1.81 -3.82 -2.27
N LYS A 197 0.70 -3.88 -3.01
CA LYS A 197 0.52 -4.81 -4.14
C LYS A 197 1.65 -4.66 -5.16
N GLU A 198 1.98 -3.43 -5.55
CA GLU A 198 3.08 -3.14 -6.47
C GLU A 198 4.46 -3.46 -5.86
N SER A 199 4.73 -3.05 -4.61
CA SER A 199 6.00 -3.28 -3.92
C SER A 199 6.34 -4.77 -3.79
N PHE A 200 5.35 -5.63 -3.54
CA PHE A 200 5.56 -7.05 -3.28
C PHE A 200 5.14 -7.97 -4.43
N GLY A 201 4.61 -7.41 -5.52
CA GLY A 201 4.11 -8.21 -6.66
C GLY A 201 2.96 -9.13 -6.25
N ILE A 202 2.09 -8.66 -5.36
CA ILE A 202 0.93 -9.41 -4.89
C ILE A 202 -0.21 -9.15 -5.88
N THR A 203 -0.79 -10.24 -6.39
CA THR A 203 -1.94 -10.23 -7.29
C THR A 203 -3.23 -10.45 -6.50
N ASP A 204 -4.37 -10.05 -7.08
CA ASP A 204 -5.68 -10.21 -6.43
C ASP A 204 -6.04 -11.69 -6.22
N SER A 205 -5.73 -12.57 -7.18
CA SER A 205 -5.89 -14.03 -7.01
C SER A 205 -5.14 -14.56 -5.78
N LYS A 206 -3.92 -14.06 -5.51
CA LYS A 206 -3.15 -14.47 -4.32
C LYS A 206 -3.76 -13.96 -3.01
N LEU A 207 -4.45 -12.82 -3.05
CA LEU A 207 -5.17 -12.26 -1.90
C LEU A 207 -6.47 -13.02 -1.64
N GLN A 208 -7.18 -13.45 -2.68
CA GLN A 208 -8.40 -14.26 -2.56
C GLN A 208 -8.11 -15.62 -1.90
N GLU A 209 -6.98 -16.24 -2.23
CA GLU A 209 -6.54 -17.50 -1.60
C GLU A 209 -6.00 -17.30 -0.18
N TYR A 210 -5.65 -16.07 0.22
CA TYR A 210 -5.03 -15.81 1.50
C TYR A 210 -6.06 -15.78 2.63
N SER A 211 -5.89 -16.67 3.62
CA SER A 211 -6.61 -16.62 4.88
C SER A 211 -5.66 -16.29 6.04
N PRO A 212 -5.93 -15.22 6.84
CA PRO A 212 -5.11 -14.90 8.00
C PRO A 212 -4.99 -16.04 9.02
N ASN A 213 -6.04 -16.85 9.15
CA ASN A 213 -6.12 -17.94 10.12
C ASN A 213 -5.49 -19.23 9.60
N GLU A 214 -5.19 -19.31 8.31
CA GLU A 214 -4.56 -20.48 7.71
C GLU A 214 -3.04 -20.46 7.90
N SER A 215 -2.51 -21.52 8.48
CA SER A 215 -1.07 -21.74 8.55
C SER A 215 -0.58 -22.48 7.30
N SER A 216 -0.30 -21.72 6.24
CA SER A 216 0.27 -22.29 5.02
C SER A 216 1.76 -21.97 4.88
N LYS A 217 2.58 -23.02 4.73
CA LYS A 217 4.04 -22.90 4.49
C LYS A 217 4.37 -22.06 3.24
N GLN A 218 3.40 -21.87 2.34
CA GLN A 218 3.59 -21.07 1.14
C GLN A 218 3.78 -19.58 1.44
N TYR A 219 3.30 -19.09 2.58
CA TYR A 219 3.38 -17.67 2.98
C TYR A 219 4.55 -17.37 3.93
N ASP A 220 5.25 -18.39 4.42
CA ASP A 220 6.49 -18.25 5.21
C ASP A 220 7.73 -17.95 4.35
N LYS A 221 7.56 -17.90 3.02
CA LYS A 221 8.62 -17.55 2.08
C LYS A 221 9.11 -16.13 2.33
N SER A 222 10.43 -15.94 2.19
CA SER A 222 11.04 -14.61 2.25
C SER A 222 10.35 -13.64 1.30
N SER A 223 10.02 -12.44 1.78
CA SER A 223 9.46 -11.39 0.93
C SER A 223 10.57 -10.72 0.10
N THR A 224 10.30 -10.49 -1.18
CA THR A 224 11.15 -9.69 -2.07
C THR A 224 10.42 -8.38 -2.39
N ARG A 225 11.11 -7.25 -2.23
CA ARG A 225 10.56 -5.92 -2.52
C ARG A 225 11.07 -5.40 -3.87
N ARG A 226 10.14 -5.01 -4.74
CA ARG A 226 10.43 -4.30 -6.00
C ARG A 226 10.68 -2.82 -5.71
N ASN A 227 11.53 -2.18 -6.52
CA ASN A 227 11.73 -0.75 -6.43
C ASN A 227 10.60 -0.02 -7.18
N VAL A 228 9.62 0.47 -6.43
CA VAL A 228 8.47 1.25 -6.95
C VAL A 228 8.50 2.72 -6.49
N GLY A 229 9.65 3.17 -5.96
CA GLY A 229 9.80 4.50 -5.36
C GLY A 229 9.19 4.59 -3.95
N ALA A 230 9.19 5.81 -3.40
CA ALA A 230 8.55 6.08 -2.12
C ALA A 230 7.03 5.97 -2.22
N PHE A 231 6.40 5.50 -1.15
CA PHE A 231 4.97 5.69 -0.99
C PHE A 231 4.66 7.19 -0.94
N GLN A 232 3.73 7.61 -1.80
CA GLN A 232 3.32 8.99 -1.90
C GLN A 232 1.78 9.03 -1.98
N PRO A 233 1.07 9.29 -0.86
CA PRO A 233 -0.37 9.45 -0.88
C PRO A 233 -0.75 10.81 -1.49
N ARG A 234 -0.50 10.96 -2.79
CA ARG A 234 -0.57 12.23 -3.55
C ARG A 234 -1.85 13.01 -3.28
N TYR A 235 -3.00 12.33 -3.28
CA TYR A 235 -4.29 12.99 -3.11
C TYR A 235 -4.50 13.54 -1.71
N ALA A 236 -4.16 12.77 -0.68
CA ALA A 236 -4.23 13.24 0.70
C ALA A 236 -3.23 14.37 0.98
N LEU A 237 -2.05 14.33 0.36
CA LEU A 237 -1.06 15.39 0.48
C LEU A 237 -1.49 16.67 -0.24
N GLU A 238 -2.05 16.56 -1.45
CA GLU A 238 -2.61 17.70 -2.17
C GLU A 238 -3.79 18.33 -1.40
N TYR A 239 -4.64 17.48 -0.82
CA TYR A 239 -5.73 17.91 0.06
C TYR A 239 -5.20 18.71 1.26
N LEU A 240 -4.16 18.22 1.95
CA LEU A 240 -3.52 18.94 3.06
C LEU A 240 -2.81 20.22 2.61
N ASP A 241 -2.18 20.24 1.44
CA ASP A 241 -1.49 21.43 0.93
C ASP A 241 -2.50 22.56 0.65
N LYS A 242 -3.67 22.21 0.09
CA LYS A 242 -4.81 23.13 -0.12
C LYS A 242 -5.46 23.59 1.20
N GLU A 243 -5.50 22.71 2.19
CA GLU A 243 -5.95 23.06 3.53
C GLU A 243 -5.00 24.11 4.18
N ASN A 244 -3.69 23.87 4.08
CA ASN A 244 -2.66 24.72 4.68
C ASN A 244 -2.40 26.05 3.96
N SER A 245 -2.74 26.15 2.67
CA SER A 245 -2.66 27.40 1.90
C SER A 245 -3.78 28.37 2.27
N GLY A 246 -4.80 27.93 3.02
CA GLY A 246 -5.99 28.73 3.30
C GLY A 246 -6.94 28.81 2.10
N GLU A 247 -6.65 28.09 1.01
CA GLU A 247 -7.56 27.94 -0.12
C GLU A 247 -8.80 27.12 0.28
N LEU A 248 -8.70 26.29 1.32
CA LEU A 248 -9.83 25.59 1.97
C LEU A 248 -9.62 25.45 3.48
N PRO A 249 -10.19 26.34 4.33
CA PRO A 249 -11.06 25.87 5.43
C PRO A 249 -12.09 26.92 5.93
N SER A 250 -12.77 27.64 5.03
CA SER A 250 -13.98 28.43 5.39
C SER A 250 -15.00 28.61 4.26
N GLY A 251 -14.68 28.17 3.04
CA GLY A 251 -15.56 28.23 1.88
C GLY A 251 -15.14 27.17 0.87
N TYR A 252 -15.70 25.97 0.99
CA TYR A 252 -15.67 25.06 -0.15
C TYR A 252 -16.43 25.77 -1.25
N ASP A 253 -15.84 25.95 -2.42
CA ASP A 253 -16.68 26.07 -3.60
C ASP A 253 -17.45 24.75 -3.70
N SER A 254 -18.78 24.82 -3.82
CA SER A 254 -19.68 23.68 -3.99
C SER A 254 -19.14 22.71 -5.05
N HIS A 255 -18.54 23.25 -6.11
CA HIS A 255 -17.91 22.46 -7.15
C HIS A 255 -16.76 21.58 -6.64
N TRP A 256 -15.89 22.10 -5.77
CA TRP A 256 -14.76 21.33 -5.23
C TRP A 256 -15.22 20.23 -4.28
N LEU A 257 -16.22 20.52 -3.42
CA LEU A 257 -16.82 19.51 -2.55
C LEU A 257 -17.39 18.34 -3.36
N CYS A 258 -18.17 18.65 -4.40
CA CYS A 258 -18.73 17.65 -5.30
C CYS A 258 -17.64 16.88 -6.05
N LYS A 259 -16.58 17.56 -6.51
CA LYS A 259 -15.42 16.91 -7.14
C LYS A 259 -14.76 15.89 -6.20
N LEU A 260 -14.46 16.27 -4.96
CA LEU A 260 -13.87 15.36 -3.97
C LEU A 260 -14.75 14.12 -3.71
N TYR A 261 -16.07 14.32 -3.63
CA TYR A 261 -17.01 13.20 -3.50
C TYR A 261 -16.99 12.27 -4.71
N ILE A 262 -17.08 12.82 -5.94
CA ILE A 262 -17.05 12.03 -7.17
C ILE A 262 -15.73 11.27 -7.32
N ASP A 263 -14.60 11.94 -7.04
CA ASP A 263 -13.27 11.33 -7.07
C ASP A 263 -13.17 10.16 -6.06
N PHE A 264 -13.67 10.36 -4.83
CA PHE A 264 -13.73 9.30 -3.82
C PHE A 264 -14.64 8.13 -4.25
N LYS A 265 -15.84 8.42 -4.76
CA LYS A 265 -16.77 7.41 -5.28
C LYS A 265 -16.14 6.60 -6.42
N GLN A 266 -15.44 7.26 -7.33
CA GLN A 266 -14.74 6.61 -8.43
C GLN A 266 -13.62 5.69 -7.95
N LEU A 267 -12.84 6.12 -6.95
CA LEU A 267 -11.82 5.28 -6.33
C LEU A 267 -12.44 4.02 -5.71
N MET A 268 -13.53 4.16 -4.94
CA MET A 268 -14.25 3.03 -4.35
C MET A 268 -14.79 2.06 -5.40
N MET A 269 -15.42 2.56 -6.47
CA MET A 269 -15.87 1.70 -7.57
C MET A 269 -14.71 0.96 -8.25
N SER A 270 -13.56 1.62 -8.41
CA SER A 270 -12.40 1.00 -9.03
C SER A 270 -11.82 -0.13 -8.16
N PHE A 271 -11.84 0.07 -6.84
CA PHE A 271 -11.47 -0.93 -5.85
C PHE A 271 -12.41 -2.13 -5.92
N ASP A 272 -13.73 -1.90 -5.93
CA ASP A 272 -14.74 -2.97 -6.01
C ASP A 272 -14.61 -3.77 -7.32
N VAL A 273 -14.35 -3.12 -8.46
CA VAL A 273 -14.13 -3.82 -9.74
C VAL A 273 -12.87 -4.69 -9.69
N SER A 274 -11.78 -4.19 -9.10
CA SER A 274 -10.53 -4.97 -8.99
C SER A 274 -10.68 -6.21 -8.11
N THR A 275 -11.54 -6.15 -7.09
CA THR A 275 -11.79 -7.27 -6.19
C THR A 275 -12.83 -8.26 -6.73
N THR A 276 -13.83 -7.79 -7.50
CA THR A 276 -14.92 -8.64 -8.06
C THR A 276 -14.65 -9.24 -9.44
N PHE A 277 -13.92 -8.57 -10.34
CA PHE A 277 -13.66 -9.08 -11.70
C PHE A 277 -13.01 -10.48 -11.66
N GLU A 278 -12.13 -10.73 -10.70
CA GLU A 278 -11.45 -12.01 -10.52
C GLU A 278 -12.33 -13.08 -9.81
N GLU A 279 -13.38 -12.70 -9.07
CA GLU A 279 -14.35 -13.67 -8.50
C GLU A 279 -15.23 -14.32 -9.57
N SER A 280 -15.54 -13.59 -10.65
CA SER A 280 -16.34 -14.11 -11.76
C SER A 280 -15.59 -15.13 -12.65
N ASN A 281 -14.25 -15.11 -12.61
CA ASN A 281 -13.41 -16.05 -13.35
C ASN A 281 -13.16 -17.35 -12.59
N THR A 282 -13.12 -17.31 -11.26
CA THR A 282 -12.92 -18.50 -10.41
C THR A 282 -14.19 -19.31 -10.18
N SER A 283 -15.37 -18.68 -10.28
CA SER A 283 -16.67 -19.34 -10.12
C SER A 283 -17.13 -20.21 -11.30
N LYS A 284 -16.36 -20.29 -12.41
CA LYS A 284 -16.65 -21.17 -13.57
C LYS A 284 -16.06 -22.57 -13.48
N SER A 285 -15.34 -22.94 -12.43
CA SER A 285 -14.73 -24.26 -12.30
C SER A 285 -14.99 -24.89 -10.94
N LEU A 286 -16.25 -25.26 -10.66
CA LEU A 286 -16.62 -26.19 -9.58
C LEU A 286 -18.05 -26.72 -9.84
N PHE A 287 -18.18 -27.56 -10.86
CA PHE A 287 -19.29 -28.52 -10.95
C PHE A 287 -18.72 -29.83 -11.50
N ALA A 288 -18.13 -30.64 -10.61
CA ALA A 288 -17.91 -32.05 -10.84
C ALA A 288 -17.67 -32.77 -9.50
N SER A 289 -18.62 -33.67 -9.20
CA SER A 289 -18.47 -34.88 -8.38
C SER A 289 -18.44 -34.75 -6.86
N SER A 290 -19.59 -35.06 -6.26
CA SER A 290 -19.78 -35.41 -4.85
C SER A 290 -19.28 -36.84 -4.59
N GLU A 291 -18.36 -37.02 -3.66
CA GLU A 291 -18.20 -38.24 -2.86
C GLU A 291 -17.73 -37.86 -1.44
N GLU A 292 -18.49 -38.25 -0.42
CA GLU A 292 -18.11 -38.18 1.00
C GLU A 292 -16.94 -39.13 1.30
N PRO A 293 -16.11 -38.85 2.34
CA PRO A 293 -16.24 -39.73 3.52
C PRO A 293 -16.00 -39.06 4.89
N THR A 294 -16.80 -39.55 5.85
CA THR A 294 -16.61 -39.78 7.29
C THR A 294 -15.35 -39.30 8.05
N ALA A 295 -15.60 -38.65 9.19
CA ALA A 295 -14.68 -38.28 10.26
C ALA A 295 -14.01 -39.47 10.98
N PRO A 296 -12.91 -39.21 11.71
CA PRO A 296 -12.95 -39.51 13.15
C PRO A 296 -12.30 -38.42 14.05
N MET A 297 -12.51 -38.67 15.34
CA MET A 297 -12.45 -37.80 16.50
C MET A 297 -11.06 -37.61 17.15
N LEU A 298 -10.95 -36.49 17.88
CA LEU A 298 -10.24 -36.19 19.15
C LEU A 298 -8.76 -36.55 19.32
N GLU A 299 -7.96 -35.57 19.81
CA GLU A 299 -7.45 -35.61 21.20
C GLU A 299 -7.22 -34.18 21.73
N GLU A 300 -7.73 -33.96 22.94
CA GLU A 300 -7.45 -32.82 23.81
C GLU A 300 -6.10 -33.03 24.48
N ASP A 301 -5.34 -31.95 24.68
CA ASP A 301 -4.53 -31.85 25.90
C ASP A 301 -4.60 -30.44 26.49
N SER A 302 -4.95 -30.42 27.76
CA SER A 302 -5.15 -29.29 28.67
C SER A 302 -3.78 -28.89 29.27
N ASN A 303 -3.43 -27.72 29.82
CA ASN A 303 -4.09 -26.72 30.68
C ASN A 303 -3.01 -25.62 31.04
N PRO A 304 -3.19 -24.60 31.94
CA PRO A 304 -3.63 -23.24 31.58
C PRO A 304 -2.93 -22.06 32.34
N LYS A 305 -3.50 -20.85 32.15
CA LYS A 305 -3.49 -19.59 32.96
C LYS A 305 -2.26 -18.68 32.80
N CYS A 306 -2.43 -17.40 32.45
CA CYS A 306 -3.16 -16.40 33.24
C CYS A 306 -3.70 -15.18 32.43
N MET A 307 -5.01 -14.91 32.61
CA MET A 307 -5.78 -13.64 32.63
C MET A 307 -5.76 -12.70 31.41
N SER A 308 -6.83 -12.57 30.61
CA SER A 308 -8.20 -12.06 30.89
C SER A 308 -8.25 -10.58 31.27
N SER A 309 -8.68 -9.76 30.30
CA SER A 309 -9.61 -8.62 30.43
C SER A 309 -9.62 -7.87 29.10
N PHE A 310 -10.30 -8.37 28.06
CA PHE A 310 -10.89 -7.57 26.96
C PHE A 310 -11.64 -8.43 25.92
N GLU A 311 -12.53 -9.33 26.34
CA GLU A 311 -13.50 -9.92 25.40
C GLU A 311 -14.83 -10.12 26.12
N ASP A 312 -15.76 -9.22 25.86
CA ASP A 312 -17.18 -9.55 25.87
C ASP A 312 -17.84 -8.76 24.72
N HIS A 313 -18.63 -9.50 23.95
CA HIS A 313 -19.32 -9.14 22.70
C HIS A 313 -18.50 -9.22 21.40
N LEU A 314 -18.44 -10.42 20.82
CA LEU A 314 -18.94 -10.75 19.48
C LEU A 314 -18.64 -12.22 19.16
N SER A 315 -19.42 -13.13 19.73
CA SER A 315 -19.43 -14.55 19.34
C SER A 315 -20.81 -14.90 18.78
N GLY A 316 -20.90 -14.86 17.46
CA GLY A 316 -21.99 -15.42 16.67
C GLY A 316 -21.43 -15.83 15.30
N PRO A 317 -21.92 -16.90 14.67
CA PRO A 317 -21.45 -17.31 13.35
C PRO A 317 -22.10 -16.38 12.32
N SER A 318 -21.52 -15.21 12.09
CA SER A 318 -21.92 -14.37 10.95
C SER A 318 -21.05 -14.73 9.75
N SER A 319 -21.55 -15.61 8.90
CA SER A 319 -21.22 -15.54 7.47
C SER A 319 -21.62 -14.15 7.00
N GLN A 320 -20.68 -13.19 7.04
CA GLN A 320 -20.91 -11.84 6.59
C GLN A 320 -21.10 -11.88 5.07
N GLN A 321 -22.36 -11.91 4.66
CA GLN A 321 -22.75 -11.76 3.28
C GLN A 321 -22.30 -10.37 2.82
N ARG A 322 -21.39 -10.37 1.85
CA ARG A 322 -20.91 -9.17 1.17
C ARG A 322 -22.12 -8.51 0.48
N ILE A 323 -22.39 -7.24 0.78
CA ILE A 323 -23.41 -6.46 0.08
C ILE A 323 -22.85 -6.13 -1.31
N ILE A 324 -23.51 -6.63 -2.35
CA ILE A 324 -23.15 -6.40 -3.76
C ILE A 324 -23.92 -5.17 -4.24
N LEU A 325 -23.21 -4.08 -4.57
CA LEU A 325 -23.77 -2.96 -5.33
C LEU A 325 -23.46 -3.18 -6.81
N THR A 326 -24.44 -3.63 -7.57
CA THR A 326 -24.32 -3.82 -9.03
C THR A 326 -24.57 -2.49 -9.72
N ILE A 327 -23.52 -1.83 -10.24
CA ILE A 327 -23.67 -0.69 -11.14
C ILE A 327 -22.82 -0.92 -12.38
N HIS A 328 -23.47 -0.92 -13.54
CA HIS A 328 -22.86 -1.14 -14.85
C HIS A 328 -22.03 0.08 -15.29
N ARG A 329 -20.86 -0.16 -15.90
CA ARG A 329 -19.94 0.89 -16.37
C ARG A 329 -19.70 0.76 -17.87
N VAL A 330 -19.75 1.87 -18.61
CA VAL A 330 -19.30 1.98 -20.01
C VAL A 330 -18.28 3.13 -20.13
N ASP A 331 -17.25 2.91 -20.95
CA ASP A 331 -16.06 3.76 -21.08
C ASP A 331 -16.36 5.19 -21.55
N ASN A 332 -16.08 6.19 -20.71
CA ASN A 332 -16.03 7.59 -21.13
C ASN A 332 -14.58 8.09 -21.24
N LYS A 333 -14.11 8.29 -22.47
CA LYS A 333 -12.76 8.81 -22.81
C LYS A 333 -12.81 10.33 -22.99
N LYS A 334 -12.97 11.14 -21.93
CA LYS A 334 -12.63 12.59 -21.97
C LYS A 334 -12.77 13.42 -20.67
N ALA A 335 -12.76 12.83 -19.47
CA ALA A 335 -12.61 13.63 -18.25
C ALA A 335 -11.13 13.67 -17.82
N GLU A 336 -10.60 14.86 -17.51
CA GLU A 336 -9.37 15.03 -16.74
C GLU A 336 -9.61 14.50 -15.32
N ASN A 337 -9.66 13.18 -15.19
CA ASN A 337 -9.76 12.49 -13.91
C ASN A 337 -8.39 12.55 -13.26
N THR A 338 -8.23 13.46 -12.30
CA THR A 338 -7.04 13.56 -11.42
C THR A 338 -6.67 12.21 -10.80
N PHE A 339 -7.62 11.26 -10.73
CA PHE A 339 -7.56 9.98 -10.03
C PHE A 339 -7.45 8.72 -10.92
N ALA A 340 -7.57 8.84 -12.25
CA ALA A 340 -7.62 7.67 -13.14
C ALA A 340 -6.30 6.88 -13.27
N ASP A 341 -5.18 7.45 -12.80
CA ASP A 341 -3.86 6.83 -12.94
C ASP A 341 -3.55 5.77 -11.87
N VAL A 342 -4.27 5.75 -10.73
CA VAL A 342 -4.05 4.77 -9.63
C VAL A 342 -4.24 3.33 -10.10
N MET A 343 -5.19 3.10 -11.02
CA MET A 343 -5.60 1.76 -11.44
C MET A 343 -5.18 1.42 -12.87
N ARG A 344 -4.59 2.34 -13.64
CA ARG A 344 -4.05 2.04 -14.97
C ARG A 344 -2.68 1.36 -14.93
N SER A 345 -1.92 1.51 -13.84
CA SER A 345 -0.58 0.91 -13.69
C SER A 345 -0.61 -0.62 -13.55
N SER A 346 -1.74 -1.22 -13.19
CA SER A 346 -1.90 -2.68 -13.00
C SER A 346 -2.02 -3.46 -14.30
N ARG A 347 -2.21 -2.81 -15.45
CA ARG A 347 -2.19 -3.48 -16.75
C ARG A 347 -0.75 -3.64 -17.21
N THR A 348 -0.23 -4.87 -17.16
CA THR A 348 0.99 -5.22 -17.90
C THR A 348 0.79 -4.83 -19.37
N PRO A 349 1.74 -4.14 -20.01
CA PRO A 349 1.64 -3.88 -21.43
C PRO A 349 1.76 -5.23 -22.15
N VAL A 350 0.67 -5.64 -22.79
CA VAL A 350 0.72 -6.74 -23.76
C VAL A 350 1.68 -6.30 -24.86
N SER A 351 2.85 -6.93 -24.91
CA SER A 351 3.84 -6.76 -25.97
C SER A 351 3.16 -6.91 -27.33
N ALA A 352 2.95 -5.80 -28.03
CA ALA A 352 2.45 -5.78 -29.40
C ALA A 352 3.56 -6.21 -30.38
N PHE A 353 3.87 -7.51 -30.39
CA PHE A 353 4.46 -8.18 -31.55
C PHE A 353 3.34 -8.95 -32.25
N ALA A 354 2.45 -8.22 -32.93
CA ALA A 354 1.57 -8.79 -33.94
C ALA A 354 2.16 -8.44 -35.31
N VAL A 355 2.99 -9.33 -35.82
CA VAL A 355 3.42 -9.32 -37.23
C VAL A 355 2.19 -9.66 -38.07
N SER A 356 1.75 -8.69 -38.87
CA SER A 356 0.68 -8.86 -39.85
C SER A 356 1.08 -9.88 -40.92
N LEU A 357 0.50 -11.08 -40.86
CA LEU A 357 0.58 -12.07 -41.95
C LEU A 357 -0.64 -11.92 -42.86
N GLY A 358 -0.45 -11.18 -43.94
CA GLY A 358 -1.36 -11.12 -45.09
C GLY A 358 -1.31 -12.39 -45.93
N SER A 359 -2.47 -12.79 -46.43
CA SER A 359 -2.73 -13.98 -47.23
C SER A 359 -2.28 -13.87 -48.70
N LYS A 360 -1.47 -14.85 -49.12
CA LYS A 360 -1.46 -15.65 -50.37
C LYS A 360 -1.48 -15.01 -51.80
N LEU A 361 -0.43 -15.41 -52.54
CA LEU A 361 -0.30 -15.85 -53.96
C LEU A 361 -0.31 -14.85 -55.14
N SER A 362 0.83 -14.75 -55.85
CA SER A 362 1.08 -15.34 -57.20
C SER A 362 2.49 -14.96 -57.74
N SER A 363 3.08 -15.84 -58.56
CA SER A 363 4.45 -15.79 -59.15
C SER A 363 4.41 -15.28 -60.61
N PRO A 364 5.46 -15.36 -61.48
CA PRO A 364 6.92 -15.60 -61.33
C PRO A 364 7.84 -14.65 -62.18
N GLY A 365 9.17 -14.64 -61.93
CA GLY A 365 10.11 -13.91 -62.81
C GLY A 365 11.62 -14.10 -62.58
N LYS A 366 12.22 -15.02 -63.34
CA LYS A 366 13.65 -15.35 -63.59
C LYS A 366 14.73 -14.25 -63.39
N LYS A 367 15.90 -14.62 -62.79
CA LYS A 367 17.23 -14.70 -63.47
C LYS A 367 18.42 -15.05 -62.53
N LYS A 368 18.89 -16.30 -62.66
CA LYS A 368 20.28 -16.81 -62.79
C LYS A 368 21.46 -15.83 -62.58
N ARG A 369 22.42 -16.16 -61.69
CA ARG A 369 23.79 -16.67 -62.02
C ARG A 369 24.77 -16.78 -60.82
N LYS A 370 25.45 -17.94 -60.79
CA LYS A 370 26.89 -18.23 -60.49
C LYS A 370 27.45 -17.85 -59.11
N SER A 371 27.95 -18.73 -58.24
CA SER A 371 28.89 -19.90 -58.27
C SER A 371 30.20 -19.51 -57.59
N GLY A 372 30.64 -20.26 -56.57
CA GLY A 372 32.00 -20.13 -56.02
C GLY A 372 32.18 -20.68 -54.60
N ASP A 373 32.48 -21.98 -54.52
CA ASP A 373 33.25 -22.71 -53.49
C ASP A 373 34.43 -21.92 -52.87
N ALA A 374 35.04 -22.22 -51.72
CA ALA A 374 34.88 -23.22 -50.67
C ALA A 374 35.88 -22.91 -49.52
N LYS A 375 35.55 -23.41 -48.32
CA LYS A 375 36.40 -24.06 -47.30
C LYS A 375 37.64 -23.36 -46.69
N LYS A 376 37.51 -23.19 -45.36
CA LYS A 376 38.40 -23.64 -44.26
C LYS A 376 39.91 -23.33 -44.32
N LEU A 377 40.42 -22.74 -43.24
CA LEU A 377 41.38 -23.43 -42.35
C LEU A 377 41.63 -22.69 -41.02
N LYS A 378 41.72 -23.51 -39.97
CA LYS A 378 42.15 -23.22 -38.59
C LYS A 378 43.61 -22.80 -38.55
N LYS A 379 44.01 -22.01 -37.54
CA LYS A 379 45.21 -22.29 -36.73
C LYS A 379 45.17 -21.57 -35.38
N ARG A 380 45.63 -22.29 -34.35
CA ARG A 380 45.72 -21.91 -32.93
C ARG A 380 47.10 -21.29 -32.65
N LYS A 381 47.15 -20.61 -31.50
CA LYS A 381 48.21 -20.64 -30.46
C LYS A 381 49.44 -19.72 -30.66
N ILE A 382 49.70 -18.82 -29.70
CA ILE A 382 50.77 -18.91 -28.68
C ILE A 382 50.82 -17.63 -27.80
N SER A 383 51.09 -17.87 -26.51
CA SER A 383 51.42 -16.97 -25.39
C SER A 383 52.76 -16.23 -25.54
N VAL A 384 52.99 -15.12 -24.83
CA VAL A 384 54.18 -14.82 -23.97
C VAL A 384 53.93 -13.53 -23.14
N LEU A 385 54.52 -13.54 -21.95
CA LEU A 385 54.52 -12.63 -20.79
C LEU A 385 55.40 -11.36 -20.90
N SER A 386 55.29 -10.54 -19.83
CA SER A 386 56.16 -9.43 -19.33
C SER A 386 55.84 -8.04 -19.89
N GLY A 387 55.76 -6.94 -19.12
CA GLY A 387 56.06 -6.67 -17.71
C GLY A 387 56.62 -5.23 -17.61
N SER A 388 56.08 -4.39 -16.72
CA SER A 388 56.78 -3.25 -16.05
C SER A 388 55.80 -2.44 -15.21
N GLU A 389 55.84 -2.68 -13.90
CA GLU A 389 55.41 -1.74 -12.87
C GLU A 389 56.54 -0.74 -12.62
N SER A 390 56.22 0.53 -12.37
CA SER A 390 57.16 1.51 -11.83
C SER A 390 56.47 2.34 -10.76
N ASP A 391 56.97 2.16 -9.54
CA ASP A 391 56.71 2.98 -8.36
C ASP A 391 57.29 4.40 -8.53
N SER A 392 56.59 5.40 -8.02
CA SER A 392 57.25 6.60 -7.49
C SER A 392 56.47 7.16 -6.30
N SER A 393 57.06 6.95 -5.13
CA SER A 393 56.78 7.60 -3.86
C SER A 393 57.08 9.10 -3.90
N TYR A 394 56.26 9.91 -3.23
CA TYR A 394 56.69 11.22 -2.74
C TYR A 394 56.17 11.46 -1.32
N SER A 395 57.09 11.97 -0.51
CA SER A 395 57.10 11.95 0.94
C SER A 395 56.41 13.17 1.57
N ILE A 396 55.99 12.92 2.81
CA ILE A 396 55.44 13.82 3.83
C ILE A 396 56.36 15.02 4.11
N GLY A 397 55.78 16.22 4.20
CA GLY A 397 56.38 17.41 4.80
C GLY A 397 55.72 17.74 6.14
N LEU A 398 56.49 17.67 7.20
CA LEU A 398 56.23 18.26 8.52
C LEU A 398 57.10 19.51 8.63
N GLU A 399 56.51 20.67 8.89
CA GLU A 399 57.20 21.78 9.57
C GLU A 399 56.23 22.43 10.57
N ASP A 400 56.52 22.16 11.85
CA ASP A 400 56.13 23.01 12.97
C ASP A 400 56.94 24.30 12.91
N SER A 401 56.29 25.45 13.09
CA SER A 401 56.97 26.68 13.53
C SER A 401 55.99 27.59 14.26
N ASN A 402 56.17 27.64 15.58
CA ASN A 402 55.71 28.68 16.49
C ASN A 402 56.22 30.07 16.05
N CYS A 403 55.35 31.09 16.09
CA CYS A 403 55.67 32.39 16.69
C CYS A 403 54.41 33.27 16.82
N ALA A 404 54.24 33.78 18.05
CA ALA A 404 53.53 35.00 18.49
C ALA A 404 52.05 35.20 18.13
#